data_AF-A0A3P7N5D3-F1
#
_entry.id   AF-A0A3P7N5D3-F1
#
_cell.length_a   1.000
_cell.length_b   1.000
_cell.length_c   1.000
_cell.angle_alpha   90.00
_cell.angle_beta   90.00
_cell.angle_gamma   90.00
#
_symmetry.space_group_name_H-M   'P 1'
#
loop_
_entity.id
_entity.type
_entity.pdbx_description
1 polymer ?
#
loop_
_entity_poly.entity_id
_entity_poly.type
_entity_poly.pdbx_seq_one_letter_code
_entity_poly.pdbx_strand_id
1 'polypeptide(L)'
;MTSISYTIEPIQGRAVIQKNFVKLPERASNYCNRRVTLNERFSIIERGYYLQPAELPKSTKPVPQVSLLCTNPVSREEIMASTLAKIEKKQMEEQRRLAKAFSPHRAGKIVENIHEYDSRPRGGRDGPGWQSCDAIFETTG
;
A
#
# COMPACT_ATOMS: atom_id res chain seq x y z
N MET A 1 -22.07 43.48 -1.41
CA MET A 1 -21.18 42.43 -1.94
C MET A 1 -20.78 41.54 -0.78
N THR A 2 -21.04 40.24 -0.82
CA THR A 2 -20.65 39.33 0.27
C THR A 2 -19.14 39.11 0.21
N SER A 3 -18.40 39.69 1.15
CA SER A 3 -16.96 39.47 1.30
C SER A 3 -16.73 38.04 1.75
N ILE A 4 -16.18 37.19 0.88
CA ILE A 4 -15.79 35.83 1.23
C ILE A 4 -14.36 35.88 1.77
N SER A 5 -14.21 35.53 3.04
CA SER A 5 -12.93 35.39 3.72
C SER A 5 -12.50 33.91 3.73
N TYR A 6 -11.19 33.68 3.62
CA TYR A 6 -10.60 32.35 3.68
C TYR A 6 -9.50 32.29 4.73
N THR A 7 -9.34 31.11 5.34
CA THR A 7 -8.21 30.73 6.18
C THR A 7 -7.43 29.61 5.48
N ILE A 8 -6.11 29.58 5.67
CA ILE A 8 -5.24 28.50 5.19
C ILE A 8 -4.81 27.69 6.41
N GLU A 9 -5.16 26.41 6.43
CA GLU A 9 -4.90 25.53 7.56
C GLU A 9 -4.01 24.34 7.16
N PRO A 10 -3.15 23.85 8.06
CA PRO A 10 -2.22 22.76 7.77
C PRO A 10 -2.94 21.40 7.67
N ILE A 11 -2.60 20.63 6.65
CA ILE A 11 -3.04 19.22 6.50
C ILE A 11 -2.24 18.34 7.48
N GLN A 12 -2.94 17.62 8.35
CA GLN A 12 -2.32 16.66 9.26
C GLN A 12 -1.55 15.58 8.48
N GLY A 13 -0.37 15.20 8.97
CA GLY A 13 0.50 14.22 8.31
C GLY A 13 1.34 14.75 7.14
N ARG A 14 1.25 16.05 6.78
CA ARG A 14 2.10 16.68 5.74
C ARG A 14 3.19 17.61 6.28
N ALA A 15 3.61 17.41 7.53
CA ALA A 15 4.60 18.24 8.22
C ALA A 15 5.93 18.40 7.45
N VAL A 16 6.38 17.36 6.74
CA VAL A 16 7.63 17.41 5.95
C VAL A 16 7.56 18.46 4.84
N ILE A 17 6.42 18.57 4.16
CA ILE A 17 6.22 19.51 3.05
C ILE A 17 6.02 20.93 3.59
N GLN A 18 5.25 21.06 4.68
CA GLN A 18 4.93 22.35 5.33
C GLN A 18 6.19 23.10 5.81
N LYS A 19 7.25 22.39 6.21
CA LYS A 19 8.54 22.99 6.59
C LYS A 19 9.12 23.91 5.51
N ASN A 20 8.84 23.64 4.24
CA ASN A 20 9.31 24.47 3.11
C ASN A 20 8.40 25.68 2.85
N PHE A 21 7.19 25.70 3.41
CA PHE A 21 6.13 26.66 3.09
C PHE A 21 5.49 27.29 4.34
N VAL A 22 6.29 27.54 5.38
CA VAL A 22 5.83 28.06 6.70
C VAL A 22 5.07 29.39 6.59
N LYS A 23 5.40 30.23 5.60
CA LYS A 23 4.76 31.55 5.37
C LYS A 23 3.45 31.48 4.58
N LEU A 24 3.05 30.30 4.10
CA LEU A 24 1.84 30.17 3.29
C LEU A 24 0.55 30.57 4.03
N PRO A 25 0.37 30.24 5.33
CA PRO A 25 -0.80 30.67 6.10
C PRO A 25 -0.98 32.18 6.17
N GLU A 26 0.10 32.95 6.25
CA GLU A 26 0.08 34.42 6.29
C GLU A 26 -0.49 35.03 4.99
N ARG A 27 -0.42 34.28 3.88
CA ARG A 27 -0.89 34.73 2.57
C ARG A 27 -2.39 34.49 2.35
N ALA A 28 -3.12 33.99 3.34
CA ALA A 28 -4.56 33.69 3.25
C ALA A 28 -5.39 34.91 2.77
N SER A 29 -5.01 36.12 3.20
CA SER A 29 -5.65 37.38 2.81
C SER A 29 -5.66 37.64 1.30
N ASN A 30 -4.68 37.11 0.56
CA ASN A 30 -4.60 37.25 -0.90
C ASN A 30 -5.69 36.47 -1.66
N TYR A 31 -6.36 35.55 -0.98
CA TYR A 31 -7.44 34.74 -1.55
C TYR A 31 -8.82 35.28 -1.17
N CYS A 32 -8.90 36.21 -0.22
CA CYS A 32 -10.13 36.86 0.19
C CYS A 32 -10.69 37.77 -0.90
N ASN A 33 -12.02 37.96 -0.90
CA ASN A 33 -12.73 38.89 -1.78
C ASN A 33 -12.58 38.62 -3.29
N ARG A 34 -12.12 37.42 -3.69
CA ARG A 34 -12.06 36.99 -5.08
C ARG A 34 -12.46 35.53 -5.25
N ARG A 35 -12.73 35.15 -6.51
CA ARG A 35 -12.93 33.74 -6.89
C ARG A 35 -11.57 33.05 -6.95
N VAL A 36 -11.40 32.06 -6.08
CA VAL A 36 -10.20 31.21 -6.06
C VAL A 36 -10.37 30.10 -7.09
N THR A 37 -9.40 30.02 -8.01
CA THR A 37 -9.38 29.01 -9.07
C THR A 37 -9.08 27.63 -8.53
N LEU A 38 -9.42 26.60 -9.31
CA LEU A 38 -9.10 25.22 -8.98
C LEU A 38 -7.59 24.99 -8.86
N ASN A 39 -6.80 25.58 -9.76
CA ASN A 39 -5.34 25.48 -9.74
C ASN A 39 -4.73 26.04 -8.44
N GLU A 40 -5.26 27.16 -7.94
CA GLU A 40 -4.81 27.74 -6.68
C GLU A 40 -5.14 26.84 -5.49
N ARG A 41 -6.32 26.21 -5.49
CA ARG A 41 -6.69 25.22 -4.46
C ARG A 41 -5.74 24.02 -4.46
N PHE A 42 -5.45 23.47 -5.64
CA PHE A 42 -4.49 22.38 -5.79
C PHE A 42 -3.08 22.79 -5.35
N SER A 43 -2.63 23.98 -5.74
CA SER A 43 -1.33 24.51 -5.35
C SER A 43 -1.16 24.62 -3.82
N ILE A 44 -2.23 24.96 -3.08
CA ILE A 44 -2.21 25.02 -1.61
C ILE A 44 -2.14 23.61 -1.01
N ILE A 45 -2.89 22.65 -1.58
CA ILE A 45 -2.92 21.23 -1.15
C ILE A 45 -1.59 20.53 -1.36
N GLU A 46 -0.95 20.75 -2.50
CA GLU A 46 0.39 20.21 -2.80
C GLU A 46 1.43 20.64 -1.77
N ARG A 47 1.30 21.86 -1.24
CA ARG A 47 2.18 22.43 -0.21
C ARG A 47 1.83 21.97 1.21
N GLY A 48 0.80 21.13 1.35
CA GLY A 48 0.40 20.55 2.63
C GLY A 48 -0.60 21.39 3.42
N TYR A 49 -1.35 22.27 2.78
CA TYR A 49 -2.37 23.10 3.42
C TYR A 49 -3.72 22.97 2.71
N TYR A 50 -4.81 23.36 3.34
CA TYR A 50 -6.11 23.51 2.70
C TYR A 50 -6.64 24.93 2.86
N LEU A 51 -7.45 25.37 1.91
CA LEU A 51 -8.09 26.67 1.93
C LEU A 51 -9.54 26.49 2.41
N GLN A 52 -9.84 26.98 3.61
CA GLN A 52 -11.16 26.89 4.23
C GLN A 52 -11.86 28.25 4.19
N PRO A 53 -13.14 28.35 3.81
CA PRO A 53 -13.91 29.58 3.97
C PRO A 53 -14.09 29.87 5.47
N ALA A 54 -13.78 31.09 5.92
CA ALA A 54 -13.90 31.46 7.33
C ALA A 54 -15.37 31.56 7.78
N GLU A 55 -16.22 32.04 6.87
CA GLU A 55 -17.67 31.97 7.00
C GLU A 55 -18.21 31.15 5.83
N LEU A 56 -18.55 29.89 6.10
CA LEU A 56 -19.45 29.16 5.21
C LEU A 56 -20.82 29.84 5.34
N PRO A 57 -21.36 30.46 4.28
CA PRO A 57 -22.77 30.86 4.31
C PRO A 57 -23.54 29.60 4.64
N LYS A 58 -24.25 29.61 5.78
CA LYS A 58 -25.08 28.49 6.22
C LYS A 58 -26.01 28.18 5.05
N SER A 59 -25.69 27.12 4.31
CA SER A 59 -26.55 26.66 3.25
C SER A 59 -27.84 26.24 3.94
N THR A 60 -28.89 27.04 3.79
CA THR A 60 -30.26 26.65 4.14
C THR A 60 -30.75 25.44 3.33
N LYS A 61 -29.98 25.01 2.32
CA LYS A 61 -30.24 23.80 1.56
C LYS A 61 -29.60 22.60 2.28
N PRO A 62 -30.37 21.52 2.51
CA PRO A 62 -29.84 20.29 3.07
C PRO A 62 -28.66 19.80 2.22
N VAL A 63 -27.59 19.38 2.89
CA VAL A 63 -26.43 18.75 2.24
C VAL A 63 -26.96 17.55 1.44
N PRO A 64 -26.69 17.45 0.12
CA PRO A 64 -27.11 16.31 -0.65
C PRO A 64 -26.55 15.04 -0.01
N GLN A 65 -27.42 14.15 0.48
CA GLN A 65 -26.99 12.85 0.94
C GLN A 65 -26.52 12.04 -0.26
N VAL A 66 -25.21 11.88 -0.40
CA VAL A 66 -24.62 11.06 -1.45
C VAL A 66 -24.47 9.64 -0.89
N SER A 67 -25.31 8.72 -1.38
CA SER A 67 -25.15 7.29 -1.12
C SER A 67 -24.39 6.66 -2.29
N LEU A 68 -23.30 5.96 -1.98
CA LEU A 68 -22.60 5.14 -2.98
C LEU A 68 -23.45 3.89 -3.24
N LEU A 69 -24.14 3.87 -4.38
CA LEU A 69 -24.86 2.69 -4.87
C LEU A 69 -23.92 1.81 -5.68
N CYS A 70 -23.85 0.52 -5.33
CA CYS A 70 -23.17 -0.47 -6.15
C CYS A 70 -24.01 -0.72 -7.41
N THR A 71 -23.46 -0.44 -8.59
CA THR A 71 -24.17 -0.60 -9.88
C THR A 71 -24.34 -2.05 -10.29
N ASN A 72 -23.56 -2.97 -9.71
CA ASN A 72 -23.66 -4.40 -9.91
C ASN A 72 -23.69 -5.08 -8.53
N PRO A 73 -24.87 -5.23 -7.91
CA PRO A 73 -24.96 -5.96 -6.65
C PRO A 73 -24.64 -7.43 -6.90
N VAL A 74 -23.42 -7.84 -6.58
CA VAL A 74 -23.06 -9.26 -6.52
C VAL A 74 -23.76 -9.85 -5.31
N SER A 75 -24.54 -10.91 -5.52
CA SER A 75 -25.26 -11.54 -4.41
C SER A 75 -24.27 -12.14 -3.41
N ARG A 76 -24.66 -12.22 -2.13
CA ARG A 76 -23.82 -12.82 -1.09
C ARG A 76 -23.49 -14.28 -1.43
N GLU A 77 -24.46 -14.98 -2.00
CA GLU A 77 -24.37 -16.35 -2.47
C GLU A 77 -23.32 -16.49 -3.57
N GLU A 78 -23.28 -15.56 -4.53
CA GLU A 78 -22.28 -15.53 -5.61
C GLU A 78 -20.87 -15.22 -5.08
N ILE A 79 -20.73 -14.32 -4.10
CA ILE A 79 -19.46 -14.06 -3.42
C ILE A 79 -18.95 -15.34 -2.75
N MET A 80 -19.80 -16.04 -2.00
CA MET A 80 -19.45 -17.29 -1.33
C MET A 80 -19.08 -18.39 -2.32
N ALA A 81 -19.87 -18.57 -3.39
CA ALA A 81 -19.60 -19.56 -4.44
C ALA A 81 -18.26 -19.29 -5.14
N SER A 82 -17.97 -18.03 -5.48
CA SER A 82 -16.69 -17.66 -6.10
C SER A 82 -15.49 -17.90 -5.17
N THR A 83 -15.69 -17.74 -3.86
CA THR A 83 -14.66 -17.96 -2.85
C THR A 83 -14.38 -19.46 -2.69
N LEU A 84 -15.42 -20.28 -2.58
CA LEU A 84 -15.30 -21.74 -2.48
C LEU A 84 -14.64 -22.33 -3.74
N ALA A 85 -15.07 -21.91 -4.94
CA ALA A 85 -14.49 -22.38 -6.20
C ALA A 85 -12.99 -22.05 -6.32
N LYS A 86 -12.55 -20.89 -5.83
CA LYS A 86 -11.13 -20.53 -5.78
C LYS A 86 -10.33 -21.42 -4.84
N ILE A 87 -10.90 -21.76 -3.68
CA ILE A 87 -10.27 -22.64 -2.70
C ILE A 87 -10.13 -24.06 -3.26
N GLU A 88 -11.21 -24.60 -3.83
CA GLU A 88 -11.20 -25.95 -4.43
C GLU A 88 -10.21 -26.06 -5.59
N LYS A 89 -10.17 -25.07 -6.48
CA LYS A 89 -9.19 -25.02 -7.58
C LYS A 89 -7.75 -25.04 -7.05
N LYS A 90 -7.46 -24.28 -5.98
CA LYS A 90 -6.14 -24.24 -5.37
C LYS A 90 -5.77 -25.59 -4.75
N GLN A 91 -6.70 -26.24 -4.06
CA GLN A 91 -6.49 -27.56 -3.46
C GLN A 91 -6.24 -28.64 -4.53
N MET A 92 -7.02 -28.65 -5.60
CA MET A 92 -6.84 -29.60 -6.71
C MET A 92 -5.49 -29.41 -7.42
N GLU A 93 -5.07 -28.16 -7.64
CA GLU A 93 -3.77 -27.86 -8.23
C GLU A 93 -2.61 -28.32 -7.34
N GLU A 94 -2.72 -28.14 -6.03
CA GLU A 94 -1.73 -28.61 -5.05
C GLU A 94 -1.64 -30.15 -5.03
N GLN A 95 -2.78 -30.85 -5.01
CA GLN A 95 -2.82 -32.30 -5.11
C GLN A 95 -2.19 -32.81 -6.41
N ARG A 96 -2.47 -32.14 -7.54
CA ARG A 96 -1.84 -32.46 -8.83
C ARG A 96 -0.32 -32.26 -8.79
N ARG A 97 0.17 -31.20 -8.13
CA ARG A 97 1.62 -30.97 -7.95
C ARG A 97 2.26 -32.07 -7.12
N LEU A 98 1.61 -32.47 -6.02
CA LEU A 98 2.09 -33.57 -5.18
C LEU A 98 2.10 -34.90 -5.95
N ALA A 99 1.01 -35.25 -6.65
CA ALA A 99 0.96 -36.46 -7.47
C ALA A 99 2.03 -36.49 -8.57
N LYS A 100 2.33 -35.33 -9.18
CA LYS A 100 3.43 -35.19 -10.16
C LYS A 100 4.81 -35.33 -9.51
N ALA A 101 4.98 -34.92 -8.26
CA ALA A 101 6.23 -35.09 -7.50
C ALA A 101 6.47 -36.55 -7.08
N PHE A 102 5.41 -37.34 -6.86
CA PHE A 102 5.48 -38.77 -6.52
C PHE A 102 5.34 -39.72 -7.73
N SER A 103 5.49 -39.21 -8.96
CA SER A 103 5.53 -40.05 -10.16
C SER A 103 6.75 -41.00 -10.13
N PRO A 104 6.56 -42.33 -10.23
CA PRO A 104 7.64 -43.31 -10.15
C PRO A 104 8.62 -43.23 -11.34
N HIS A 105 8.32 -42.44 -12.37
CA HIS A 105 9.20 -42.26 -13.53
C HIS A 105 10.38 -41.30 -13.29
N ARG A 106 10.51 -40.70 -12.10
CA ARG A 106 11.66 -39.90 -11.69
C ARG A 106 12.43 -40.46 -10.49
N ALA A 107 12.16 -41.71 -10.11
CA ALA A 107 12.90 -42.44 -9.07
C ALA A 107 14.01 -43.35 -9.64
N GLY A 108 14.25 -43.34 -10.97
CA GLY A 108 15.21 -44.22 -11.64
C GLY A 108 16.58 -43.62 -11.95
N LYS A 109 16.97 -42.46 -11.38
CA LYS A 109 18.29 -41.84 -11.63
C LYS A 109 19.06 -41.45 -10.36
N ILE A 110 18.80 -42.11 -9.24
CA ILE A 110 19.61 -41.95 -8.02
C ILE A 110 19.87 -43.33 -7.40
N VAL A 111 20.31 -44.31 -8.19
CA VAL A 111 20.91 -45.55 -7.67
C VAL A 111 22.02 -45.97 -8.63
N GLU A 112 23.10 -45.20 -8.67
CA GLU A 112 24.42 -45.65 -9.14
C GLU A 112 25.42 -44.55 -8.79
N ASN A 113 26.03 -44.69 -7.60
CA ASN A 113 27.35 -44.18 -7.20
C ASN A 113 27.43 -44.15 -5.67
N ILE A 114 27.32 -45.33 -5.05
CA ILE A 114 27.90 -45.56 -3.73
C ILE A 114 28.63 -46.88 -3.81
N HIS A 115 29.82 -46.85 -4.40
CA HIS A 115 30.97 -47.62 -3.92
C HIS A 115 32.23 -46.97 -4.45
N GLU A 116 33.26 -46.98 -3.62
CA GLU A 116 34.60 -46.45 -3.86
C GLU A 116 34.80 -44.97 -3.44
N TYR A 117 35.07 -44.75 -2.16
CA TYR A 117 36.39 -44.23 -1.79
C TYR A 117 36.70 -44.50 -0.32
N ASP A 118 37.57 -45.48 -0.13
CA ASP A 118 38.25 -45.79 1.11
C ASP A 118 39.34 -44.75 1.38
N SER A 119 39.41 -44.30 2.64
CA SER A 119 40.59 -43.78 3.35
C SER A 119 41.52 -42.74 2.68
N ARG A 120 41.47 -41.48 3.18
CA ARG A 120 42.65 -40.73 3.70
C ARG A 120 42.28 -39.38 4.35
N PRO A 121 43.06 -38.89 5.35
CA PRO A 121 42.68 -37.74 6.19
C PRO A 121 43.42 -36.42 5.89
N ARG A 122 42.79 -35.32 6.34
CA ARG A 122 43.27 -33.95 6.67
C ARG A 122 43.82 -33.02 5.57
N GLY A 123 43.34 -31.78 5.66
CA GLY A 123 43.81 -30.57 4.96
C GLY A 123 42.70 -30.04 4.06
N GLY A 124 42.23 -28.79 4.09
CA GLY A 124 42.63 -27.57 4.77
C GLY A 124 41.58 -26.51 4.37
N ARG A 125 41.44 -25.50 5.24
CA ARG A 125 40.82 -24.19 5.06
C ARG A 125 40.48 -23.79 3.61
N ASP A 126 39.23 -23.40 3.39
CA ASP A 126 38.80 -22.08 2.84
C ASP A 126 37.37 -22.16 2.29
N GLY A 127 36.42 -21.58 3.01
CA GLY A 127 35.06 -21.34 2.53
C GLY A 127 34.81 -19.85 2.34
N PRO A 128 34.07 -19.40 1.30
CA PRO A 128 33.45 -18.09 1.30
C PRO A 128 32.02 -18.16 1.84
N GLY A 129 31.72 -17.21 2.71
CA GLY A 129 30.59 -17.21 3.62
C GLY A 129 29.23 -16.95 2.99
N TRP A 130 28.23 -17.58 3.60
CA TRP A 130 26.85 -17.14 3.57
C TRP A 130 26.67 -16.13 4.71
N GLN A 131 26.70 -14.83 4.39
CA GLN A 131 26.29 -13.81 5.35
C GLN A 131 24.77 -13.85 5.48
N SER A 132 24.35 -14.24 6.68
CA SER A 132 23.03 -13.98 7.25
C SER A 132 22.84 -12.47 7.34
N CYS A 133 21.83 -11.91 6.68
CA CYS A 133 21.38 -10.55 6.98
C CYS A 133 20.33 -10.65 8.09
N ASP A 134 20.81 -10.62 9.33
CA ASP A 134 19.98 -10.40 10.49
C ASP A 134 19.38 -8.99 10.45
N ALA A 135 18.13 -8.94 10.90
CA ALA A 135 17.35 -7.74 11.10
C ALA A 135 18.05 -6.76 12.05
N ILE A 136 18.13 -5.49 11.67
CA ILE A 136 18.43 -4.40 12.60
C ILE A 136 17.13 -3.69 12.92
N PHE A 137 16.55 -4.06 14.07
CA PHE A 137 15.56 -3.28 14.79
C PHE A 137 16.32 -2.55 15.90
N GLU A 138 16.74 -1.31 15.66
CA GLU A 138 17.20 -0.44 16.73
C GLU A 138 16.15 0.64 16.98
N THR A 139 15.41 0.38 18.06
CA THR A 139 14.74 1.38 18.88
C THR A 139 15.73 1.83 19.95
N THR A 140 15.37 2.91 20.66
CA THR A 140 16.02 3.53 21.85
C THR A 140 16.83 4.77 21.45
N GLY A 141 16.66 5.93 22.06
CA GLY A 141 16.08 6.27 23.37
C GLY A 141 17.07 7.16 24.09
#